data_AF-R1EE84-F1
#
_entry.id   AF-R1EE84-F1
#
_cell.length_a   1.000
_cell.length_b   1.000
_cell.length_c   1.000
_cell.angle_alpha   90.00
_cell.angle_beta   90.00
_cell.angle_gamma   90.00
#
_symmetry.space_group_name_H-M   'P 1'
#
loop_
_entity.id
_entity.type
_entity.pdbx_description
1 polymer ?
#
loop_
_entity_poly.entity_id
_entity_poly.type
_entity_poly.pdbx_seq_one_letter_code
_entity_poly.pdbx_strand_id
1 'polypeptide(L)'
;MDVFRFRLNCVDHYQASPTEFDPKLHRELGLPSQRQNAYQLPVIRVFGATETGQKVCAHIHGALPYLYLEYDGSLEPDAVTAYIQSLRISIDHALAVSYRRNAYDGKSVFVGHISLVKGVPFYGYHVGYKCFLKIYLLNPLNMTRLADLLQQGAILAKVMQPYESHLQYLLQWMCDYNLYGCAYIDCVKVKFRDPINILELDIE
;
A
#
# COMPACT_ATOMS: atom_id res chain seq x y z
N MET A 1 20.88 20.56 -9.03
CA MET A 1 19.55 20.02 -9.42
C MET A 1 18.59 20.62 -8.42
N ASP A 2 17.61 21.38 -8.89
CA ASP A 2 16.68 22.06 -8.00
C ASP A 2 15.75 21.03 -7.36
N VAL A 3 15.80 20.94 -6.03
CA VAL A 3 14.97 20.01 -5.24
C VAL A 3 13.81 20.80 -4.68
N PHE A 4 12.58 20.30 -4.88
CA PHE A 4 11.42 20.88 -4.21
C PHE A 4 11.35 20.35 -2.79
N ARG A 5 11.43 21.26 -1.82
CA ARG A 5 11.52 20.92 -0.39
C ARG A 5 10.39 21.56 0.41
N PHE A 6 9.77 20.78 1.28
CA PHE A 6 8.76 21.25 2.23
C PHE A 6 8.76 20.43 3.53
N ARG A 7 8.32 21.03 4.64
CA ARG A 7 8.25 20.35 5.95
C ARG A 7 7.06 19.41 6.06
N LEU A 8 7.25 18.26 6.68
CA LEU A 8 6.19 17.32 7.05
C LEU A 8 5.58 17.73 8.39
N ASN A 9 4.50 18.51 8.36
CA ASN A 9 3.84 19.01 9.58
C ASN A 9 2.66 18.12 10.01
N CYS A 10 1.80 17.76 9.06
CA CYS A 10 0.64 16.90 9.30
C CYS A 10 0.47 15.93 8.12
N VAL A 11 0.05 14.70 8.41
CA VAL A 11 -0.14 13.64 7.41
C VAL A 11 -1.48 12.99 7.65
N ASP A 12 -2.22 12.79 6.57
CA ASP A 12 -3.42 11.97 6.57
C ASP A 12 -3.49 11.12 5.29
N HIS A 13 -4.56 10.34 5.12
CA HIS A 13 -4.82 9.61 3.89
C HIS A 13 -6.31 9.58 3.56
N TYR A 14 -6.62 9.39 2.28
CA TYR A 14 -7.98 9.16 1.80
C TYR A 14 -7.97 8.13 0.67
N GLN A 15 -9.16 7.65 0.30
CA GLN A 15 -9.36 6.71 -0.81
C GLN A 15 -9.78 7.48 -2.07
N ALA A 16 -9.12 7.22 -3.19
CA ALA A 16 -9.38 7.88 -4.47
C ALA A 16 -9.45 6.87 -5.62
N SER A 17 -10.12 7.24 -6.72
CA SER A 17 -10.02 6.49 -7.96
C SER A 17 -8.60 6.60 -8.53
N PRO A 18 -8.06 5.52 -9.15
CA PRO A 18 -6.74 5.54 -9.76
C PRO A 18 -6.58 6.64 -10.81
N THR A 19 -5.45 7.32 -10.77
CA THR A 19 -5.06 8.39 -11.71
C THR A 19 -3.83 7.98 -12.52
N GLU A 20 -3.34 8.87 -13.40
CA GLU A 20 -2.08 8.65 -14.14
C GLU A 20 -0.84 8.48 -13.23
N PHE A 21 -0.93 8.93 -11.97
CA PHE A 21 0.16 8.88 -10.98
C PHE A 21 0.21 7.58 -10.20
N ASP A 22 -0.80 6.73 -10.35
CA ASP A 22 -0.95 5.50 -9.59
C ASP A 22 -0.40 4.29 -10.36
N PRO A 23 0.07 3.25 -9.65
CA PRO A 23 0.55 2.03 -10.29
C PRO A 23 -0.59 1.36 -11.08
N LYS A 24 -0.26 0.89 -12.29
CA LYS A 24 -1.23 0.21 -13.18
C LYS A 24 -1.45 -1.23 -12.75
N LEU A 25 -2.26 -1.44 -11.70
CA LEU A 25 -2.54 -2.75 -11.12
C LEU A 25 -3.55 -3.59 -11.93
N HIS A 26 -4.13 -3.06 -13.02
CA HIS A 26 -5.20 -3.72 -13.79
C HIS A 26 -4.88 -5.16 -14.21
N ARG A 27 -3.65 -5.42 -14.68
CA ARG A 27 -3.23 -6.75 -15.15
C ARG A 27 -3.16 -7.75 -14.00
N GLU A 28 -2.61 -7.31 -12.87
CA GLU A 28 -2.42 -8.13 -11.69
C GLU A 28 -3.75 -8.41 -11.00
N LEU A 29 -4.68 -7.46 -11.12
CA LEU A 29 -6.03 -7.59 -10.60
C LEU A 29 -6.92 -8.48 -11.46
N GLY A 30 -6.51 -8.85 -12.68
CA GLY A 30 -7.32 -9.62 -13.63
C GLY A 30 -8.58 -8.88 -14.08
N LEU A 31 -8.60 -7.54 -13.93
CA LEU A 31 -9.76 -6.71 -14.24
C LEU A 31 -9.71 -6.28 -15.72
N PRO A 32 -10.85 -6.29 -16.44
CA PRO A 32 -10.89 -5.74 -17.79
C PRO A 32 -10.51 -4.26 -17.76
N SER A 33 -9.68 -3.84 -18.72
CA SER A 33 -9.04 -2.51 -18.81
C SER A 33 -10.01 -1.32 -18.77
N GLN A 34 -11.32 -1.56 -18.93
CA GLN A 34 -12.37 -0.54 -18.99
C GLN A 34 -13.01 -0.19 -17.64
N ARG A 35 -12.66 -0.86 -16.54
CA ARG A 35 -13.22 -0.53 -15.22
C ARG A 35 -12.31 0.41 -14.42
N GLN A 36 -12.22 1.67 -14.86
CA GLN A 36 -11.45 2.73 -14.18
C GLN A 36 -11.96 3.03 -12.75
N ASN A 37 -13.22 2.69 -12.44
CA ASN A 37 -13.83 2.85 -11.11
C ASN A 37 -14.00 1.52 -10.34
N ALA A 38 -13.32 0.43 -10.73
CA ALA A 38 -13.50 -0.87 -10.05
C ALA A 38 -12.89 -0.93 -8.66
N TYR A 39 -11.88 -0.11 -8.37
CA TYR A 39 -11.17 -0.12 -7.10
C TYR A 39 -10.74 1.29 -6.71
N GLN A 40 -10.49 1.48 -5.42
CA GLN A 40 -9.93 2.70 -4.86
C GLN A 40 -8.52 2.42 -4.36
N LEU A 41 -7.68 3.45 -4.39
CA LEU A 41 -6.31 3.41 -3.90
C LEU A 41 -6.14 4.43 -2.77
N PRO A 42 -5.25 4.15 -1.80
CA PRO A 42 -4.93 5.09 -0.76
C PRO A 42 -4.00 6.17 -1.31
N VAL A 43 -4.38 7.43 -1.14
CA VAL A 43 -3.54 8.61 -1.41
C VAL A 43 -3.21 9.25 -0.09
N ILE A 44 -1.91 9.46 0.17
CA ILE A 44 -1.44 10.15 1.37
C ILE A 44 -1.44 11.65 1.09
N ARG A 45 -1.97 12.47 2.01
CA ARG A 45 -1.81 13.92 1.95
C ARG A 45 -0.83 14.36 3.02
N VAL A 46 0.13 15.18 2.63
CA VAL A 46 1.08 15.80 3.55
C VAL A 46 0.87 17.30 3.49
N PHE A 47 0.59 17.88 4.65
CA PHE A 47 0.48 19.31 4.84
C PHE A 47 1.78 19.84 5.43
N GLY A 48 2.27 20.91 4.83
CA GLY A 48 3.60 21.42 5.10
C GLY A 48 3.78 22.88 4.75
N ALA A 49 5.02 23.33 4.87
CA ALA A 49 5.44 24.62 4.35
C ALA A 49 6.82 24.52 3.70
N THR A 50 7.06 25.27 2.64
CA THR A 50 8.39 25.45 2.04
C THR A 50 9.32 26.20 2.99
N GLU A 51 10.60 26.30 2.62
CA GLU A 51 11.58 27.14 3.36
C GLU A 51 11.16 28.62 3.39
N THR A 52 10.46 29.09 2.35
CA THR A 52 9.89 30.46 2.25
C THR A 52 8.57 30.65 2.99
N GLY A 53 8.02 29.60 3.62
CA GLY A 53 6.79 29.68 4.41
C GLY A 53 5.49 29.42 3.64
N GLN A 54 5.56 29.27 2.31
CA GLN A 54 4.42 28.93 1.45
C GLN A 54 3.81 27.59 1.88
N LYS A 55 2.50 27.54 2.08
CA LYS A 55 1.81 26.32 2.51
C LYS A 55 1.69 25.33 1.35
N VAL A 56 1.95 24.06 1.64
CA VAL A 56 1.93 22.98 0.66
C VAL A 56 0.96 21.89 1.10
N CYS A 57 0.15 21.41 0.17
CA CYS A 57 -0.64 20.18 0.30
C CYS A 57 -0.17 19.19 -0.78
N ALA A 58 0.74 18.30 -0.40
CA ALA A 58 1.30 17.29 -1.29
C ALA A 58 0.42 16.04 -1.30
N HIS A 59 0.14 15.51 -2.49
CA HIS A 59 -0.58 14.25 -2.67
C HIS A 59 0.43 13.19 -3.12
N ILE A 60 0.62 12.15 -2.30
CA ILE A 60 1.55 11.06 -2.56
C ILE A 60 0.75 9.84 -3.02
N HIS A 61 1.04 9.43 -4.24
CA HIS A 61 0.40 8.32 -4.94
C HIS A 61 1.28 7.07 -4.89
N GLY A 62 0.67 5.89 -5.04
CA GLY A 62 1.40 4.61 -5.16
C GLY A 62 1.99 4.03 -3.87
N ALA A 63 1.83 4.68 -2.71
CA ALA A 63 2.12 4.07 -1.42
C ALA A 63 0.98 3.10 -1.08
N LEU A 64 1.25 1.80 -1.00
CA LEU A 64 0.23 0.79 -0.67
C LEU A 64 0.57 0.13 0.68
N PRO A 65 -0.39 -0.02 1.59
CA PRO A 65 -0.18 -0.76 2.83
C PRO A 65 0.12 -2.22 2.52
N TYR A 66 1.03 -2.82 3.28
CA TYR A 66 1.40 -4.22 3.09
C TYR A 66 1.60 -4.98 4.40
N LEU A 67 1.50 -6.30 4.31
CA LEU A 67 1.89 -7.25 5.35
C LEU A 67 2.70 -8.39 4.72
N TYR A 68 3.40 -9.17 5.55
CA TYR A 68 4.13 -10.35 5.09
C TYR A 68 3.53 -11.65 5.61
N LEU A 69 3.59 -12.70 4.79
CA LEU A 69 3.30 -14.08 5.17
C LEU A 69 4.48 -14.97 4.85
N GLU A 70 4.82 -15.89 5.74
CA GLU A 70 5.86 -16.89 5.50
C GLU A 70 5.44 -17.86 4.38
N TYR A 71 6.37 -18.17 3.48
CA TYR A 71 6.15 -19.05 2.33
C TYR A 71 7.07 -20.26 2.39
N ASP A 72 6.46 -21.42 2.65
CA ASP A 72 7.15 -22.72 2.75
C ASP A 72 6.98 -23.59 1.49
N GLY A 73 6.44 -23.02 0.42
CA GLY A 73 6.14 -23.73 -0.81
C GLY A 73 7.36 -23.93 -1.72
N SER A 74 7.13 -24.60 -2.86
CA SER A 74 8.14 -24.74 -3.91
C SER A 74 8.52 -23.38 -4.49
N LEU A 75 9.80 -23.16 -4.77
CA LEU A 75 10.32 -21.94 -5.39
C LEU A 75 10.25 -21.97 -6.93
N GLU A 76 9.68 -23.03 -7.51
CA GLU A 76 9.41 -23.11 -8.94
C GLU A 76 8.44 -21.99 -9.36
N PRO A 77 8.78 -21.18 -10.40
CA PRO A 77 8.00 -19.98 -10.76
C PRO A 77 6.51 -20.24 -10.98
N ASP A 78 6.17 -21.38 -11.59
CA ASP A 78 4.79 -21.76 -11.90
C ASP A 78 4.01 -22.11 -10.62
N ALA A 79 4.66 -22.83 -9.69
CA ALA A 79 4.07 -23.19 -8.41
C ALA A 79 3.83 -21.96 -7.53
N VAL A 80 4.79 -21.03 -7.50
CA VAL A 80 4.66 -19.75 -6.79
C VAL A 80 3.50 -18.93 -7.37
N THR A 81 3.44 -18.81 -8.70
CA THR A 81 2.39 -18.04 -9.37
C THR A 81 1.00 -18.63 -9.10
N ALA A 82 0.86 -19.95 -9.19
CA ALA A 82 -0.39 -20.64 -8.87
C ALA A 82 -0.81 -20.43 -7.40
N TYR A 83 0.15 -20.50 -6.47
CA TYR A 83 -0.11 -20.25 -5.05
C TYR A 83 -0.53 -18.81 -4.79
N ILE A 84 0.16 -17.83 -5.39
CA ILE A 84 -0.18 -16.41 -5.29
C ILE A 84 -1.61 -16.14 -5.79
N GLN A 85 -2.00 -16.73 -6.92
CA GLN A 85 -3.35 -16.59 -7.45
C GLN A 85 -4.40 -17.20 -6.52
N SER A 86 -4.16 -18.42 -6.01
CA SER A 86 -5.06 -19.08 -5.07
C SER A 86 -5.21 -18.29 -3.77
N LEU A 87 -4.10 -17.81 -3.22
CA LEU A 87 -4.07 -16.99 -2.01
C LEU A 87 -4.85 -15.69 -2.21
N ARG A 88 -4.63 -14.99 -3.32
CA ARG A 88 -5.34 -13.75 -3.66
C ARG A 88 -6.85 -13.96 -3.71
N ILE A 89 -7.32 -14.98 -4.43
CA ILE A 89 -8.76 -15.31 -4.53
C ILE A 89 -9.34 -15.65 -3.16
N SER A 90 -8.61 -16.42 -2.36
CA SER A 90 -9.06 -16.81 -1.02
C SER A 90 -9.17 -15.61 -0.08
N ILE A 91 -8.22 -14.67 -0.12
CA ILE A 91 -8.26 -13.43 0.66
C ILE A 91 -9.44 -12.56 0.24
N ASP A 92 -9.61 -12.32 -1.07
CA ASP A 92 -10.68 -11.48 -1.58
C ASP A 92 -12.06 -12.07 -1.22
N HIS A 93 -12.21 -13.40 -1.32
CA HIS A 93 -13.42 -14.10 -0.90
C HIS A 93 -13.68 -13.99 0.61
N ALA A 94 -12.67 -14.26 1.45
CA ALA A 94 -12.81 -14.22 2.91
C ALA A 94 -13.16 -12.81 3.41
N LEU A 95 -12.53 -11.77 2.86
CA LEU A 95 -12.85 -10.38 3.18
C LEU A 95 -14.25 -10.00 2.69
N ALA A 96 -14.64 -10.41 1.47
CA ALA A 96 -16.00 -10.16 0.97
C ALA A 96 -17.06 -10.75 1.91
N VAL A 97 -16.90 -12.01 2.30
CA VAL A 97 -17.80 -12.70 3.24
C VAL A 97 -17.83 -11.97 4.59
N SER A 98 -16.66 -11.60 5.11
CA SER A 98 -16.56 -10.88 6.38
C SER A 98 -17.29 -9.53 6.37
N TYR A 99 -17.24 -8.79 5.27
CA TYR A 99 -17.94 -7.51 5.11
C TYR A 99 -19.40 -7.68 4.64
N ARG A 100 -19.93 -8.92 4.62
CA ARG A 100 -21.27 -9.25 4.10
C ARG A 100 -21.51 -8.72 2.68
N ARG A 101 -20.44 -8.66 1.87
CA ARG A 101 -20.49 -8.30 0.45
C ARG A 101 -20.64 -9.58 -0.38
N ASN A 102 -21.25 -9.43 -1.55
CA ASN A 102 -21.32 -10.51 -2.52
C ASN A 102 -19.90 -10.82 -3.04
N ALA A 103 -19.33 -11.93 -2.61
CA ALA A 103 -18.02 -12.40 -3.07
C ALA A 103 -18.00 -12.70 -4.58
N TYR A 104 -19.16 -13.00 -5.16
CA TYR A 104 -19.32 -13.36 -6.57
C TYR A 104 -19.58 -12.19 -7.51
N ASP A 105 -19.74 -10.95 -7.01
CA ASP A 105 -20.05 -9.78 -7.85
C ASP A 105 -18.84 -9.30 -8.67
N GLY A 106 -17.64 -9.88 -8.47
CA GLY A 106 -16.41 -9.52 -9.19
C GLY A 106 -15.96 -8.07 -8.97
N LYS A 107 -16.59 -7.35 -8.04
CA LYS A 107 -16.25 -5.99 -7.58
C LYS A 107 -15.54 -5.97 -6.23
N SER A 108 -15.53 -7.12 -5.54
CA SER A 108 -14.94 -7.26 -4.20
C SER A 108 -13.44 -7.57 -4.31
N VAL A 109 -12.67 -6.58 -4.76
CA VAL A 109 -11.21 -6.67 -4.89
C VAL A 109 -10.58 -5.93 -3.72
N PHE A 110 -9.74 -6.62 -2.94
CA PHE A 110 -9.09 -6.07 -1.75
C PHE A 110 -7.56 -6.12 -1.84
N VAL A 111 -7.02 -7.18 -2.44
CA VAL A 111 -5.58 -7.35 -2.66
C VAL A 111 -5.16 -6.69 -3.96
N GLY A 112 -4.15 -5.81 -3.89
CA GLY A 112 -3.58 -5.12 -5.05
C GLY A 112 -2.53 -5.95 -5.77
N HIS A 113 -1.49 -6.37 -5.04
CA HIS A 113 -0.34 -7.10 -5.58
C HIS A 113 0.21 -8.07 -4.53
N ILE A 114 0.81 -9.17 -4.97
CA ILE A 114 1.56 -10.07 -4.09
C ILE A 114 2.93 -10.33 -4.73
N SER A 115 4.01 -10.02 -4.00
CA SER A 115 5.38 -10.28 -4.46
C SER A 115 6.09 -11.29 -3.55
N LEU A 116 6.87 -12.19 -4.14
CA LEU A 116 7.76 -13.08 -3.40
C LEU A 116 9.03 -12.32 -3.00
N VAL A 117 9.37 -12.34 -1.71
CA VAL A 117 10.53 -11.65 -1.14
C VAL A 117 11.29 -12.57 -0.20
N LYS A 118 12.55 -12.24 0.07
CA LYS A 118 13.37 -12.91 1.10
C LYS A 118 13.48 -12.01 2.32
N GLY A 119 13.42 -12.60 3.51
CA GLY A 119 13.50 -11.87 4.77
C GLY A 119 14.09 -12.74 5.88
N VAL A 120 14.44 -12.11 7.00
CA VAL A 120 14.86 -12.80 8.22
C VAL A 120 13.86 -12.42 9.31
N PRO A 121 13.18 -13.38 9.95
CA PRO A 121 12.26 -13.06 11.04
C PRO A 121 13.01 -12.36 12.18
N PHE A 122 12.47 -11.26 12.67
CA PHE A 122 13.06 -10.52 13.78
C PHE A 122 12.88 -11.24 15.13
N TYR A 123 11.74 -11.90 15.34
CA TYR A 123 11.45 -12.56 16.60
C TYR A 123 12.09 -13.95 16.66
N GLY A 124 13.09 -14.10 17.55
CA GLY A 124 13.88 -15.31 17.73
C GLY A 124 15.24 -15.26 17.03
N TYR A 125 16.08 -16.27 17.28
CA TYR A 125 17.38 -16.39 16.63
C TYR A 125 17.26 -17.23 15.36
N HIS A 126 17.36 -16.56 14.20
CA HIS A 126 17.26 -17.21 12.89
C HIS A 126 18.57 -17.02 12.13
N VAL A 127 19.14 -18.13 11.64
CA VAL A 127 20.32 -18.12 10.78
C VAL A 127 19.88 -18.47 9.37
N GLY A 128 19.89 -17.48 8.47
CA GLY A 128 19.55 -17.66 7.07
C GLY A 128 18.27 -16.95 6.64
N TYR A 129 18.10 -16.86 5.32
CA TYR A 129 16.93 -16.24 4.71
C TYR A 129 15.76 -17.22 4.64
N LYS A 130 14.57 -16.70 4.92
CA LYS A 130 13.30 -17.36 4.63
C LYS A 130 12.57 -16.64 3.51
N CYS A 131 11.66 -17.34 2.85
CA CYS A 131 10.81 -16.77 1.82
C CYS A 131 9.52 -16.24 2.43
N PHE A 132 9.08 -15.08 1.96
CA PHE A 132 7.86 -14.41 2.38
C PHE A 132 7.09 -13.91 1.17
N LEU A 133 5.76 -13.86 1.30
CA LEU A 133 4.87 -13.17 0.37
C LEU A 133 4.55 -11.81 0.96
N LYS A 134 4.92 -10.74 0.24
CA LYS A 134 4.53 -9.37 0.54
C LYS A 134 3.20 -9.08 -0.12
N ILE A 135 2.16 -8.89 0.68
CA ILE A 135 0.79 -8.70 0.21
C ILE A 135 0.44 -7.23 0.34
N TYR A 136 0.21 -6.57 -0.79
CA TYR A 136 -0.23 -5.19 -0.86
C TYR A 136 -1.76 -5.12 -0.88
N LEU A 137 -2.33 -4.28 -0.01
CA LEU A 137 -3.76 -4.05 0.08
C LEU A 137 -4.14 -2.72 -0.58
N LEU A 138 -5.37 -2.67 -1.11
CA LEU A 138 -5.92 -1.46 -1.72
C LEU A 138 -6.46 -0.47 -0.68
N ASN A 139 -6.84 -0.96 0.50
CA ASN A 139 -7.36 -0.11 1.58
C ASN A 139 -6.69 -0.46 2.92
N PRO A 140 -6.05 0.51 3.60
CA PRO A 140 -5.38 0.28 4.88
C PRO A 140 -6.34 -0.14 6.00
N LEU A 141 -7.62 0.22 5.93
CA LEU A 141 -8.62 -0.15 6.94
C LEU A 141 -8.87 -1.66 6.99
N ASN A 142 -8.58 -2.39 5.91
CA ASN A 142 -8.76 -3.83 5.84
C ASN A 142 -7.61 -4.61 6.49
N MET A 143 -6.52 -3.94 6.88
CA MET A 143 -5.32 -4.58 7.43
C MET A 143 -5.62 -5.40 8.69
N THR A 144 -6.26 -4.78 9.69
CA THR A 144 -6.61 -5.45 10.95
C THR A 144 -7.52 -6.64 10.70
N ARG A 145 -8.52 -6.48 9.83
CA ARG A 145 -9.47 -7.54 9.56
C ARG A 145 -8.84 -8.72 8.81
N LEU A 146 -7.94 -8.43 7.88
CA LEU A 146 -7.18 -9.47 7.19
C LEU A 146 -6.29 -10.24 8.15
N ALA A 147 -5.60 -9.55 9.06
CA ALA A 147 -4.76 -10.18 10.07
C ALA A 147 -5.56 -11.16 10.95
N ASP A 148 -6.77 -10.77 11.39
CA ASP A 148 -7.65 -11.64 12.15
C ASP A 148 -8.06 -12.90 11.36
N LEU A 149 -8.44 -12.73 10.09
CA LEU A 149 -8.87 -13.84 9.22
C LEU A 149 -7.74 -14.84 8.94
N LEU A 150 -6.50 -14.34 8.79
CA LEU A 150 -5.31 -15.17 8.63
C LEU A 150 -5.04 -16.03 9.88
N GLN A 151 -5.17 -15.42 11.07
CA GLN A 151 -4.98 -16.13 12.34
C GLN A 151 -6.10 -17.13 12.63
N GLN A 152 -7.32 -16.86 12.20
CA GLN A 152 -8.46 -17.79 12.32
C GLN A 152 -8.37 -18.98 11.35
N GLY A 153 -7.47 -18.94 10.38
CA GLY A 153 -7.36 -19.98 9.34
C GLY A 153 -8.50 -19.94 8.32
N ALA A 154 -9.19 -18.80 8.18
CA ALA A 154 -10.27 -18.64 7.20
C ALA A 154 -9.75 -18.61 5.74
N ILE A 155 -8.45 -18.37 5.56
CA ILE A 155 -7.78 -18.28 4.27
C ILE A 155 -7.04 -19.59 4.01
N LEU A 156 -7.34 -20.24 2.87
CA LEU A 156 -6.80 -21.55 2.48
C LEU A 156 -6.94 -22.66 3.54
N ALA A 157 -7.87 -22.53 4.49
CA ALA A 157 -8.04 -23.45 5.63
C ALA A 157 -6.74 -23.69 6.43
N LYS A 158 -5.81 -22.74 6.42
CA LYS A 158 -4.52 -22.82 7.12
C LYS A 158 -4.37 -21.62 8.05
N VAL A 159 -4.01 -21.87 9.30
CA VAL A 159 -3.62 -20.82 10.24
C VAL A 159 -2.29 -20.23 9.78
N MET A 160 -2.29 -18.93 9.48
CA MET A 160 -1.11 -18.21 9.01
C MET A 160 -0.81 -17.03 9.93
N GLN A 161 0.45 -16.88 10.32
CA GLN A 161 0.88 -15.74 11.12
C GLN A 161 1.14 -14.53 10.21
N PRO A 162 0.39 -13.42 10.36
CA PRO A 162 0.73 -12.17 9.70
C PRO A 162 1.94 -11.52 10.36
N TYR A 163 2.88 -11.06 9.54
CA TYR A 163 4.05 -10.29 9.96
C TYR A 163 3.87 -8.82 9.56
N GLU A 164 4.31 -7.92 10.44
CA GLU A 164 4.21 -6.45 10.30
C GLU A 164 2.78 -5.88 10.13
N SER A 165 1.73 -6.66 10.35
CA SER A 165 0.34 -6.19 10.22
C SER A 165 -0.09 -5.16 11.27
N HIS A 166 0.69 -5.01 12.34
CA HIS A 166 0.43 -4.04 13.41
C HIS A 166 0.99 -2.65 13.10
N LEU A 167 1.81 -2.50 12.05
CA LEU A 167 2.33 -1.21 11.65
C LEU A 167 1.21 -0.38 11.01
N GLN A 168 1.06 0.85 11.49
CA GLN A 168 0.11 1.79 10.90
C GLN A 168 0.57 2.19 9.50
N TYR A 169 -0.39 2.32 8.57
CA TYR A 169 -0.10 2.64 7.17
C TYR A 169 0.80 3.86 6.97
N LEU A 170 0.51 4.97 7.66
CA LEU A 170 1.32 6.19 7.54
C LEU A 170 2.74 5.99 8.08
N LEU A 171 2.89 5.26 9.19
CA LEU A 171 4.19 4.94 9.77
C LEU A 171 5.01 4.04 8.85
N GLN A 172 4.37 3.03 8.25
CA GLN A 172 5.00 2.15 7.27
C GLN A 172 5.56 2.96 6.08
N TRP A 173 4.76 3.88 5.54
CA TRP A 173 5.22 4.79 4.49
C TRP A 173 6.38 5.69 4.94
N MET A 174 6.31 6.26 6.15
CA MET A 174 7.40 7.08 6.67
C MET A 174 8.71 6.29 6.83
N CYS A 175 8.64 5.05 7.32
CA CYS A 175 9.80 4.18 7.45
C CYS A 175 10.42 3.82 6.10
N ASP A 176 9.60 3.47 5.10
CA ASP A 176 10.05 3.09 3.76
C ASP A 176 10.85 4.20 3.06
N TYR A 177 10.44 5.45 3.25
CA TYR A 177 11.05 6.62 2.62
C TYR A 177 11.97 7.41 3.56
N ASN A 178 12.28 6.87 4.74
CA ASN A 178 13.13 7.51 5.74
C ASN A 178 12.68 8.94 6.10
N LEU A 179 11.37 9.10 6.33
CA LEU A 179 10.73 10.38 6.63
C LEU A 179 10.52 10.54 8.14
N TYR A 180 10.69 11.77 8.62
CA TYR A 180 10.57 12.10 10.02
C TYR A 180 9.55 13.23 10.23
N GLY A 181 8.88 13.21 11.39
CA GLY A 181 7.98 14.29 11.79
C GLY A 181 8.72 15.63 11.88
N CYS A 182 8.10 16.71 11.40
CA CYS A 182 8.66 18.07 11.35
C CYS A 182 9.96 18.22 10.53
N ALA A 183 10.42 17.17 9.85
CA ALA A 183 11.57 17.22 8.97
C ALA A 183 11.16 17.65 7.55
N TYR A 184 12.16 17.97 6.73
CA TYR A 184 11.96 18.30 5.33
C TYR A 184 11.84 17.04 4.47
N ILE A 185 10.94 17.09 3.50
CA ILE A 185 10.83 16.10 2.41
C ILE A 185 11.45 16.72 1.17
N ASP A 186 12.39 15.99 0.59
CA ASP A 186 13.14 16.40 -0.60
C ASP A 186 12.61 15.66 -1.84
N CYS A 187 11.94 16.39 -2.72
CA CYS A 187 11.30 15.85 -3.92
C CYS A 187 12.01 16.33 -5.19
N VAL A 188 12.51 15.38 -5.98
CA VAL A 188 13.18 15.68 -7.27
C VAL A 188 12.17 15.92 -8.40
N LYS A 189 11.05 15.20 -8.38
CA LYS A 189 10.00 15.30 -9.41
C LYS A 189 8.68 15.64 -8.73
N VAL A 190 8.14 16.81 -9.06
CA VAL A 190 6.85 17.29 -8.57
C VAL A 190 5.97 17.70 -9.74
N LYS A 191 4.66 17.53 -9.58
CA LYS A 191 3.63 18.06 -10.48
C LYS A 191 2.69 18.90 -9.64
N PHE A 192 2.41 20.11 -10.09
CA PHE A 192 1.50 21.03 -9.43
C PHE A 192 0.09 20.86 -9.98
N ARG A 193 -0.91 21.06 -9.13
CA ARG A 193 -2.32 21.16 -9.57
C ARG A 193 -2.63 22.61 -9.91
N ASP A 194 -3.44 22.81 -10.93
CA ASP A 194 -3.89 24.14 -11.33
C ASP A 194 -5.03 24.67 -10.42
N PRO A 195 -5.11 25.99 -10.22
CA PRO A 195 -4.13 27.01 -10.60
C PRO A 195 -3.00 27.14 -9.57
N ILE A 196 -1.78 27.37 -10.06
CA ILE A 196 -0.65 27.75 -9.19
C ILE A 196 -0.81 29.23 -8.85
N ASN A 197 -1.11 29.55 -7.59
CA ASN A 197 -1.12 30.93 -7.11
C ASN A 197 0.33 31.42 -7.02
N ILE A 198 0.78 32.14 -8.05
CA ILE A 198 2.11 32.76 -8.12
C ILE A 198 2.18 34.03 -7.23
N LEU A 199 1.04 34.51 -6.73
CA LEU A 199 0.87 35.81 -6.05
C LEU A 199 1.52 35.92 -4.65
N GLU A 200 2.09 34.86 -4.08
CA GLU A 200 2.78 34.90 -2.77
C GLU A 200 4.32 34.84 -2.88
N LEU A 201 4.88 34.85 -4.11
CA LEU A 201 6.33 34.78 -4.33
C LEU A 201 7.01 36.16 -4.48
N ASP A 202 6.24 37.25 -4.48
CA ASP A 202 6.73 38.63 -4.54
C ASP A 202 6.45 39.38 -3.23
N ILE A 203 7.25 39.13 -2.19
CA ILE A 203 7.46 40.10 -1.11
C ILE A 203 8.96 40.09 -0.75
N GLU A 204 9.67 41.06 -1.33
CA GLU A 204 10.97 41.67 -1.01
C GLU A 204 12.21 40.77 -0.77
#